data_AF-A0A2E4CBJ2-F1
#
_entry.id   AF-A0A2E4CBJ2-F1
#
_cell.length_a   1.000
_cell.length_b   1.000
_cell.length_c   1.000
_cell.angle_alpha   90.00
_cell.angle_beta   90.00
_cell.angle_gamma   90.00
#
_symmetry.space_group_name_H-M   'P 1'
#
loop_
_entity.id
_entity.type
_entity.pdbx_description
1 polymer ?
#
loop_
_entity_poly.entity_id
_entity_poly.type
_entity_poly.pdbx_seq_one_letter_code
_entity_poly.pdbx_strand_id
1 'polypeptide(L)'
;MNTSSSRVRWTKNLENYFKELGEQSLCLSMLHKSAEAIFSSKAQWIDLPVIVLSTLCGSLTLSAKSLFGEANEENALKVVGGLSLLSGVLGTIQAYFSFSRRAENHRNSYLEYAKLYRFVKVELGLPRQQRIQAKDLIKIVNDSFERLNELSQLIPEKTLSAFRSKYKKNPLKKPPIVNGLEEITIFVPESDEDSSTDSDDSDPRTRRRKRKQRNEDIQAALARAQTMEDLMRRPSLPQDAVGGMAAAQSAMSAMSAMSSGSQKVQDLGALGASFLRGAEQKAATVSAQVQQAQQTAQQQAHAAQQQAQRQAQQQAQQQAQAAHQQAQAAHQQAQQQAQQQAQAAQQQAQQQAQQQARETAAAAVSSVLASAVDQVVEDIEGKE
;
A
#
# COMPACT_ATOMS: atom_id res chain seq x y z
N MET A 1 -32.76 39.13 -7.41
CA MET A 1 -31.52 38.64 -8.04
C MET A 1 -31.70 37.16 -8.38
N ASN A 2 -31.74 36.80 -9.66
CA ASN A 2 -31.85 35.41 -10.12
C ASN A 2 -30.50 34.70 -9.96
N THR A 3 -30.30 33.98 -8.87
CA THR A 3 -29.22 32.99 -8.76
C THR A 3 -29.71 31.65 -9.29
N SER A 4 -29.92 31.58 -10.60
CA SER A 4 -29.96 30.31 -11.33
C SER A 4 -28.56 29.70 -11.25
N SER A 5 -28.25 29.08 -10.11
CA SER A 5 -27.10 28.19 -9.93
C SER A 5 -27.18 27.18 -11.07
N SER A 6 -26.34 27.36 -12.08
CA SER A 6 -26.32 26.60 -13.31
C SER A 6 -26.07 25.14 -12.95
N ARG A 7 -27.16 24.37 -12.84
CA ARG A 7 -27.14 22.95 -12.50
C ARG A 7 -26.46 22.24 -13.65
N VAL A 8 -25.17 21.92 -13.48
CA VAL A 8 -24.41 21.11 -14.43
C VAL A 8 -25.16 19.80 -14.60
N ARG A 9 -25.68 19.54 -15.81
CA ARG A 9 -26.39 18.31 -16.14
C ARG A 9 -25.42 17.29 -16.72
N TRP A 10 -25.76 16.02 -16.55
CA TRP A 10 -25.03 14.91 -17.15
C TRP A 10 -25.13 14.96 -18.68
N THR A 11 -23.99 15.20 -19.34
CA THR A 11 -23.82 15.13 -20.81
C THR A 11 -22.94 13.93 -21.17
N LYS A 12 -23.08 13.41 -22.41
CA LYS A 12 -22.23 12.31 -22.90
C LYS A 12 -20.74 12.70 -22.89
N ASN A 13 -20.43 13.96 -23.18
CA ASN A 13 -19.06 14.47 -23.16
C ASN A 13 -18.47 14.44 -21.75
N LEU A 14 -19.26 14.78 -20.73
CA LEU A 14 -18.82 14.69 -19.35
C LEU A 14 -18.59 13.24 -18.91
N GLU A 15 -19.46 12.32 -19.33
CA GLU A 15 -19.27 10.88 -19.06
C GLU A 15 -18.01 10.33 -19.75
N ASN A 16 -17.73 10.76 -20.98
CA ASN A 16 -16.50 10.43 -21.68
C ASN A 16 -15.27 11.00 -20.96
N TYR A 17 -15.31 12.25 -20.52
CA TYR A 17 -14.23 12.85 -19.74
C TYR A 17 -13.90 12.03 -18.47
N PHE A 18 -14.91 11.63 -17.70
CA PHE A 18 -14.70 10.78 -16.53
C PHE A 18 -14.19 9.38 -16.89
N LYS A 19 -14.68 8.80 -17.99
CA LYS A 19 -14.17 7.52 -18.48
C LYS A 19 -12.67 7.63 -18.78
N GLU A 20 -12.26 8.69 -19.47
CA GLU A 20 -10.85 8.93 -19.82
C GLU A 20 -9.99 9.14 -18.58
N LEU A 21 -10.41 9.98 -17.64
CA LEU A 21 -9.71 10.15 -16.36
C LEU A 21 -9.60 8.83 -15.57
N GLY A 22 -10.65 8.02 -15.57
CA GLY A 22 -10.65 6.70 -14.94
C GLY A 22 -9.63 5.76 -15.59
N GLU A 23 -9.63 5.66 -16.92
CA GLU A 23 -8.68 4.83 -17.68
C GLU A 23 -7.23 5.30 -17.50
N GLN A 24 -6.99 6.61 -17.51
CA GLN A 24 -5.68 7.20 -17.23
C GLN A 24 -5.22 6.88 -15.81
N SER A 25 -6.09 7.02 -14.81
CA SER A 25 -5.80 6.69 -13.40
C SER A 25 -5.44 5.21 -13.23
N LEU A 26 -6.16 4.30 -13.91
CA LEU A 26 -5.84 2.88 -13.91
C LEU A 26 -4.44 2.61 -14.50
N CYS A 27 -4.13 3.25 -15.63
CA CYS A 27 -2.82 3.10 -16.26
C CYS A 27 -1.69 3.61 -15.36
N LEU A 28 -1.86 4.77 -14.71
CA LEU A 28 -0.90 5.32 -13.77
C LEU A 28 -0.71 4.41 -12.54
N SER A 29 -1.79 3.84 -12.00
CA SER A 29 -1.71 2.84 -10.93
C SER A 29 -0.86 1.63 -11.34
N MET A 30 -1.10 1.06 -12.52
CA MET A 30 -0.33 -0.09 -13.00
C MET A 30 1.15 0.23 -13.26
N LEU A 31 1.43 1.47 -13.68
CA LEU A 31 2.78 1.95 -13.90
C LEU A 31 3.54 2.11 -12.57
N HIS A 32 2.92 2.74 -11.56
CA HIS A 32 3.48 2.87 -10.22
C HIS A 32 3.66 1.52 -9.52
N LYS A 33 2.72 0.59 -9.68
CA LYS A 33 2.86 -0.78 -9.17
C LYS A 33 4.07 -1.50 -9.77
N SER A 34 4.32 -1.30 -11.06
CA SER A 34 5.49 -1.89 -11.72
C SER A 34 6.80 -1.24 -11.26
N ALA A 35 6.80 0.06 -11.02
CA ALA A 35 7.95 0.79 -10.47
C ALA A 35 8.27 0.39 -9.02
N GLU A 36 7.24 0.24 -8.19
CA GLU A 36 7.36 -0.24 -6.80
C GLU A 36 8.07 -1.59 -6.73
N ALA A 37 7.64 -2.58 -7.51
CA ALA A 37 8.27 -3.89 -7.55
C ALA A 37 9.77 -3.82 -7.90
N ILE A 38 10.14 -2.98 -8.88
CA ILE A 38 11.55 -2.81 -9.29
C ILE A 38 12.38 -2.16 -8.16
N PHE A 39 11.85 -1.14 -7.50
CA PHE A 39 12.58 -0.46 -6.42
C PHE A 39 12.66 -1.30 -5.15
N SER A 40 11.62 -2.08 -4.85
CA SER A 40 11.60 -3.02 -3.73
C SER A 40 12.67 -4.10 -3.89
N SER A 41 12.77 -4.73 -5.06
CA SER A 41 13.83 -5.72 -5.33
C SER A 41 15.23 -5.11 -5.28
N LYS A 42 15.41 -3.87 -5.77
CA LYS A 42 16.71 -3.17 -5.69
C LYS A 42 17.10 -2.82 -4.27
N ALA A 43 16.15 -2.43 -3.43
CA ALA A 43 16.39 -2.18 -2.02
C ALA A 43 16.89 -3.47 -1.35
N GLN A 44 16.18 -4.58 -1.53
CA GLN A 44 16.56 -5.88 -0.96
C GLN A 44 17.95 -6.35 -1.42
N TRP A 45 18.30 -6.12 -2.69
CA TRP A 45 19.59 -6.52 -3.24
C TRP A 45 20.78 -5.74 -2.65
N ILE A 46 20.55 -4.54 -2.12
CA ILE A 46 21.58 -3.70 -1.48
C ILE A 46 21.55 -3.87 0.04
N ASP A 47 20.37 -3.95 0.65
CA ASP A 47 20.21 -4.08 2.10
C ASP A 47 20.79 -5.41 2.62
N LEU A 48 20.53 -6.51 1.92
CA LEU A 48 20.99 -7.85 2.34
C LEU A 48 22.52 -7.97 2.45
N PRO A 49 23.33 -7.60 1.44
CA PRO A 49 24.79 -7.67 1.56
C PRO A 49 25.34 -6.71 2.61
N VAL A 50 24.73 -5.53 2.82
CA VAL A 50 25.16 -4.61 3.90
C VAL A 50 24.96 -5.25 5.27
N ILE A 51 23.82 -5.91 5.51
CA ILE A 51 23.54 -6.62 6.77
C ILE A 51 24.51 -7.78 6.98
N VAL A 52 24.76 -8.59 5.95
CA VAL A 52 25.70 -9.72 6.04
C VAL A 52 27.12 -9.23 6.29
N LEU A 53 27.58 -8.23 5.55
CA LEU A 53 28.92 -7.66 5.74
C LEU A 53 29.09 -7.02 7.11
N SER A 54 28.12 -6.24 7.58
CA SER A 54 28.18 -5.63 8.92
C SER A 54 28.18 -6.67 10.04
N THR A 55 27.35 -7.70 9.92
CA THR A 55 27.32 -8.81 10.90
C THR A 55 28.64 -9.59 10.90
N LEU A 56 29.16 -9.93 9.71
CA LEU A 56 30.46 -10.59 9.57
C LEU A 56 31.59 -9.72 10.14
N CYS A 57 31.61 -8.42 9.89
CA CYS A 57 32.59 -7.50 10.48
C CYS A 57 32.52 -7.51 12.01
N GLY A 58 31.32 -7.44 12.57
CA GLY A 58 31.10 -7.45 14.02
C GLY A 58 31.59 -8.75 14.67
N SER A 59 31.21 -9.90 14.10
CA SER A 59 31.66 -11.21 14.57
C SER A 59 33.17 -11.40 14.41
N LEU A 60 33.74 -10.98 13.28
CA LEU A 60 35.17 -11.14 13.01
C LEU A 60 36.02 -10.24 13.92
N THR A 61 35.52 -9.05 14.28
CA THR A 61 36.17 -8.18 15.29
C THR A 61 36.23 -8.85 16.66
N LEU A 62 35.15 -9.51 17.09
CA LEU A 62 35.09 -10.16 18.40
C LEU A 62 35.88 -11.47 18.45
N SER A 63 35.96 -12.20 17.34
CA SER A 63 36.58 -13.53 17.26
C SER A 63 38.00 -13.54 16.67
N ALA A 64 38.53 -12.39 16.21
CA ALA A 64 39.84 -12.31 15.56
C ALA A 64 40.97 -12.97 16.36
N LYS A 65 41.02 -12.73 17.67
CA LYS A 65 42.04 -13.28 18.58
C LYS A 65 41.98 -14.81 18.72
N SER A 66 40.77 -15.37 18.71
CA SER A 66 40.55 -16.81 18.90
C SER A 66 40.70 -17.60 17.60
N LEU A 67 40.36 -17.00 16.45
CA LEU A 67 40.32 -17.69 15.16
C LEU A 67 41.65 -17.68 14.39
N PHE A 68 42.47 -16.64 14.52
CA PHE A 68 43.66 -16.47 13.68
C PHE A 68 45.00 -16.67 14.40
N GLY A 69 44.99 -16.77 15.75
CA GLY A 69 46.19 -16.92 16.58
C GLY A 69 47.14 -15.71 16.54
N GLU A 70 48.14 -15.67 17.43
CA GLU A 70 49.06 -14.53 17.55
C GLU A 70 49.89 -14.27 16.27
N ALA A 71 50.15 -15.32 15.46
CA ALA A 71 50.98 -15.20 14.26
C ALA A 71 50.29 -14.50 13.06
N ASN A 72 48.96 -14.52 12.98
CA ASN A 72 48.20 -13.90 11.87
C ASN A 72 47.23 -12.81 12.33
N GLU A 73 47.23 -12.45 13.60
CA GLU A 73 46.34 -11.45 14.20
C GLU A 73 46.42 -10.10 13.45
N GLU A 74 47.63 -9.62 13.17
CA GLU A 74 47.82 -8.32 12.52
C GLU A 74 47.24 -8.26 11.10
N ASN A 75 47.36 -9.36 10.34
CA ASN A 75 46.79 -9.48 9.00
C ASN A 75 45.27 -9.61 9.04
N ALA A 76 44.73 -10.35 10.02
CA ALA A 76 43.30 -10.48 10.23
C ALA A 76 42.67 -9.12 10.59
N LEU A 77 43.30 -8.34 11.49
CA LEU A 77 42.83 -7.01 11.87
C LEU A 77 42.83 -6.02 10.69
N LYS A 78 43.83 -6.08 9.80
CA LYS A 78 43.86 -5.26 8.57
C LYS A 78 42.67 -5.56 7.66
N VAL A 79 42.34 -6.85 7.47
CA VAL A 79 41.19 -7.28 6.65
C VAL A 79 39.85 -6.90 7.30
N VAL A 80 39.71 -7.11 8.61
CA VAL A 80 38.51 -6.71 9.38
C VAL A 80 38.29 -5.20 9.31
N GLY A 81 39.36 -4.41 9.45
CA GLY A 81 39.30 -2.95 9.33
C GLY A 81 38.85 -2.49 7.94
N GLY A 82 39.36 -3.12 6.88
CA GLY A 82 38.93 -2.85 5.50
C GLY A 82 37.46 -3.20 5.24
N LEU A 83 37.01 -4.37 5.72
CA LEU A 83 35.62 -4.81 5.65
C LEU A 83 34.68 -3.89 6.42
N SER A 84 35.10 -3.40 7.59
CA SER A 84 34.33 -2.45 8.42
C SER A 84 34.16 -1.10 7.71
N LEU A 85 35.23 -0.58 7.10
CA LEU A 85 35.16 0.63 6.29
C LEU A 85 34.23 0.45 5.08
N LEU A 86 34.34 -0.68 4.37
CA LEU A 86 33.47 -1.00 3.24
C LEU A 86 32.00 -1.10 3.67
N SER A 87 31.71 -1.78 4.78
CA SER A 87 30.36 -1.88 5.34
C SER A 87 29.81 -0.51 5.72
N GLY A 88 30.63 0.38 6.28
CA GLY A 88 30.25 1.75 6.61
C GLY A 88 29.88 2.56 5.37
N VAL A 89 30.73 2.53 4.34
CA VAL A 89 30.46 3.23 3.07
C VAL A 89 29.20 2.68 2.39
N LEU A 90 29.05 1.35 2.31
CA LEU A 90 27.84 0.73 1.75
C LEU A 90 26.58 1.12 2.55
N GLY A 91 26.66 1.19 3.88
CA GLY A 91 25.58 1.67 4.74
C GLY A 91 25.20 3.14 4.47
N THR A 92 26.18 4.02 4.27
CA THR A 92 25.89 5.42 3.90
C THR A 92 25.23 5.55 2.53
N ILE A 93 25.66 4.75 1.55
CA ILE A 93 25.05 4.71 0.21
C ILE A 93 23.61 4.19 0.29
N GLN A 94 23.38 3.13 1.08
CA GLN A 94 22.05 2.58 1.33
C GLN A 94 21.11 3.65 1.92
N ALA A 95 21.57 4.37 2.95
CA ALA A 95 20.82 5.45 3.58
C ALA A 95 20.54 6.61 2.60
N TYR A 96 21.51 6.98 1.77
CA TYR A 96 21.36 8.05 0.79
C TYR A 96 20.34 7.73 -0.31
N PHE A 97 20.44 6.54 -0.93
CA PHE A 97 19.54 6.18 -2.03
C PHE A 97 18.14 5.80 -1.55
N SER A 98 18.00 5.29 -0.31
CA SER A 98 16.73 4.97 0.35
C SER A 98 15.70 4.32 -0.59
N PHE A 99 16.14 3.28 -1.33
CA PHE A 99 15.30 2.62 -2.34
C PHE A 99 13.99 2.08 -1.75
N SER A 100 14.02 1.63 -0.49
CA SER A 100 12.86 1.19 0.26
C SER A 100 11.82 2.32 0.42
N ARG A 101 12.25 3.52 0.83
CA ARG A 101 11.36 4.70 0.93
C ARG A 101 10.76 5.06 -0.43
N ARG A 102 11.54 4.98 -1.51
CA ARG A 102 11.03 5.26 -2.87
C ARG A 102 10.01 4.21 -3.34
N ALA A 103 10.23 2.94 -3.02
CA ALA A 103 9.28 1.88 -3.30
C ALA A 103 7.95 2.13 -2.58
N GLU A 104 7.97 2.46 -1.29
CA GLU A 104 6.78 2.77 -0.49
C GLU A 104 6.01 3.99 -1.01
N ASN A 105 6.70 5.01 -1.51
CA ASN A 105 6.01 6.15 -2.10
C ASN A 105 5.29 5.77 -3.41
N HIS A 106 5.92 4.99 -4.28
CA HIS A 106 5.23 4.44 -5.46
C HIS A 106 4.08 3.48 -5.08
N ARG A 107 4.22 2.74 -3.97
CA ARG A 107 3.14 1.93 -3.38
C ARG A 107 1.94 2.79 -3.03
N ASN A 108 2.16 3.88 -2.30
CA ASN A 108 1.11 4.81 -1.90
C ASN A 108 0.43 5.45 -3.12
N SER A 109 1.21 5.90 -4.11
CA SER A 109 0.65 6.45 -5.35
C SER A 109 -0.24 5.45 -6.07
N TYR A 110 0.19 4.18 -6.26
CA TYR A 110 -0.66 3.23 -6.98
C TYR A 110 -1.96 2.91 -6.26
N LEU A 111 -1.94 2.85 -4.92
CA LEU A 111 -3.12 2.56 -4.10
C LEU A 111 -4.16 3.66 -4.25
N GLU A 112 -3.74 4.93 -4.16
CA GLU A 112 -4.64 6.06 -4.32
C GLU A 112 -5.18 6.16 -5.76
N TYR A 113 -4.36 5.96 -6.80
CA TYR A 113 -4.85 5.92 -8.18
C TYR A 113 -5.84 4.76 -8.40
N ALA A 114 -5.60 3.59 -7.79
CA ALA A 114 -6.51 2.46 -7.88
C ALA A 114 -7.85 2.73 -7.18
N LYS A 115 -7.81 3.46 -6.05
CA LYS A 115 -9.00 3.91 -5.32
C LYS A 115 -9.82 4.88 -6.16
N LEU A 116 -9.16 5.88 -6.78
CA LEU A 116 -9.80 6.84 -7.68
C LEU A 116 -10.44 6.13 -8.88
N TYR A 117 -9.74 5.19 -9.51
CA TYR A 117 -10.29 4.38 -10.61
C TYR A 117 -11.55 3.61 -10.19
N ARG A 118 -11.51 2.94 -9.03
CA ARG A 118 -12.67 2.19 -8.52
C ARG A 118 -13.84 3.11 -8.22
N PHE A 119 -13.58 4.27 -7.64
CA PHE A 119 -14.60 5.28 -7.36
C PHE A 119 -15.29 5.75 -8.65
N VAL A 120 -14.51 6.19 -9.65
CA VAL A 120 -15.05 6.62 -10.95
C VAL A 120 -15.80 5.48 -11.67
N LYS A 121 -15.28 4.25 -11.60
CA LYS A 121 -15.92 3.07 -12.20
C LYS A 121 -17.29 2.78 -11.58
N VAL A 122 -17.41 2.91 -10.26
CA VAL A 122 -18.70 2.72 -9.57
C VAL A 122 -19.66 3.83 -9.98
N GLU A 123 -19.25 5.10 -9.90
CA GLU A 123 -20.10 6.24 -10.25
C GLU A 123 -20.61 6.19 -11.69
N LEU A 124 -19.75 5.83 -12.66
CA LEU A 124 -20.17 5.66 -14.06
C LEU A 124 -21.03 4.40 -14.28
N GLY A 125 -20.91 3.39 -13.41
CA GLY A 125 -21.69 2.16 -13.47
C GLY A 125 -23.14 2.31 -12.99
N LEU A 126 -23.42 3.30 -12.13
CA LEU A 126 -24.78 3.59 -11.67
C LEU A 126 -25.62 4.31 -12.75
N PRO A 127 -26.96 4.18 -12.75
CA PRO A 127 -27.84 4.96 -13.60
C PRO A 127 -27.83 6.44 -13.19
N ARG A 128 -28.00 7.36 -14.16
CA ARG A 128 -27.84 8.82 -13.99
C ARG A 128 -28.64 9.43 -12.83
N GLN A 129 -29.77 8.83 -12.46
CA GLN A 129 -30.67 9.29 -11.40
C GLN A 129 -30.15 8.99 -9.99
N GLN A 130 -29.29 7.98 -9.84
CA GLN A 130 -28.75 7.51 -8.56
C GLN A 130 -27.32 7.99 -8.30
N ARG A 131 -26.72 8.72 -9.25
CA ARG A 131 -25.35 9.26 -9.13
C ARG A 131 -25.29 10.51 -8.28
N ILE A 132 -24.09 10.79 -7.79
CA ILE A 132 -23.73 12.09 -7.23
C ILE A 132 -24.02 13.20 -8.27
N GLN A 133 -24.35 14.40 -7.80
CA GLN A 133 -24.53 15.54 -8.70
C GLN A 133 -23.27 15.76 -9.53
N ALA A 134 -23.44 16.01 -10.84
CA ALA A 134 -22.32 16.13 -11.77
C ALA A 134 -21.26 17.15 -11.31
N LYS A 135 -21.72 18.30 -10.75
CA LYS A 135 -20.83 19.34 -10.21
C LYS A 135 -19.94 18.84 -9.08
N ASP A 136 -20.52 18.08 -8.15
CA ASP A 136 -19.80 17.57 -6.98
C ASP A 136 -18.83 16.46 -7.39
N LEU A 137 -19.23 15.61 -8.33
CA LEU A 137 -18.35 14.57 -8.85
C LEU A 137 -17.14 15.16 -9.58
N ILE A 138 -17.33 16.18 -10.42
CA ILE A 138 -16.21 16.88 -11.09
C ILE A 138 -15.23 17.39 -10.05
N LYS A 139 -15.74 18.06 -9.00
CA LYS A 139 -14.90 18.62 -7.94
C LYS A 139 -14.11 17.53 -7.23
N ILE A 140 -14.76 16.44 -6.80
CA ILE A 140 -14.12 15.35 -6.05
C ILE A 140 -13.05 14.66 -6.91
N VAL A 141 -13.36 14.32 -8.16
CA VAL A 141 -12.46 13.59 -9.04
C VAL A 141 -11.27 14.46 -9.45
N ASN A 142 -11.48 15.73 -9.81
CA ASN A 142 -10.39 16.62 -10.20
C ASN A 142 -9.47 16.96 -9.03
N ASP A 143 -10.03 17.31 -7.87
CA ASP A 143 -9.24 17.58 -6.65
C ASP A 143 -8.41 16.35 -6.24
N SER A 144 -9.01 15.16 -6.30
CA SER A 144 -8.28 13.92 -6.07
C SER A 144 -7.18 13.72 -7.11
N PHE A 145 -7.49 13.83 -8.40
CA PHE A 145 -6.54 13.57 -9.48
C PHE A 145 -5.35 14.56 -9.47
N GLU A 146 -5.62 15.84 -9.27
CA GLU A 146 -4.60 16.89 -9.17
C GLU A 146 -3.70 16.66 -7.97
N ARG A 147 -4.28 16.43 -6.78
CA ARG A 147 -3.53 16.04 -5.59
C ARG A 147 -2.68 14.79 -5.81
N LEU A 148 -3.22 13.78 -6.49
CA LEU A 148 -2.47 12.57 -6.80
C LEU A 148 -1.29 12.87 -7.72
N ASN A 149 -1.45 13.73 -8.72
CA ASN A 149 -0.36 14.13 -9.61
C ASN A 149 0.73 14.91 -8.87
N GLU A 150 0.38 15.81 -7.95
CA GLU A 150 1.33 16.56 -7.12
C GLU A 150 2.13 15.66 -6.18
N LEU A 151 1.48 14.65 -5.60
CA LEU A 151 2.10 13.69 -4.69
C LEU A 151 2.84 12.56 -5.44
N SER A 152 2.56 12.38 -6.72
CA SER A 152 3.13 11.29 -7.51
C SER A 152 4.62 11.47 -7.74
N GLN A 153 5.36 10.38 -7.57
CA GLN A 153 6.79 10.38 -7.86
C GLN A 153 7.05 10.11 -9.34
N LEU A 154 8.15 10.68 -9.87
CA LEU A 154 8.54 10.46 -11.25
C LEU A 154 8.75 8.96 -11.54
N ILE A 155 8.09 8.47 -12.59
CA ILE A 155 8.27 7.10 -13.05
C ILE A 155 9.56 7.00 -13.88
N PRO A 156 10.42 5.98 -13.64
CA PRO A 156 11.60 5.77 -14.47
C PRO A 156 11.25 5.34 -15.91
N GLU A 157 11.94 5.91 -16.89
CA GLU A 157 11.79 5.65 -18.34
C GLU A 157 11.87 4.17 -18.74
N LYS A 158 12.68 3.37 -18.01
CA LYS A 158 12.78 1.92 -18.25
C LYS A 158 11.46 1.20 -17.99
N THR A 159 10.70 1.64 -16.99
CA THR A 159 9.36 1.09 -16.70
C THR A 159 8.36 1.56 -17.74
N LEU A 160 8.48 2.82 -18.18
CA LEU A 160 7.60 3.40 -19.19
C LEU A 160 7.71 2.71 -20.55
N SER A 161 8.94 2.46 -21.01
CA SER A 161 9.22 1.73 -22.25
C SER A 161 8.75 0.27 -22.20
N ALA A 162 9.01 -0.44 -21.09
CA ALA A 162 8.50 -1.79 -20.87
C ALA A 162 6.96 -1.85 -20.89
N PHE A 163 6.31 -0.87 -20.26
CA PHE A 163 4.86 -0.75 -20.25
C PHE A 163 4.30 -0.44 -21.64
N ARG A 164 4.91 0.50 -22.38
CA ARG A 164 4.51 0.84 -23.76
C ARG A 164 4.56 -0.39 -24.69
N SER A 165 5.59 -1.22 -24.55
CA SER A 165 5.72 -2.47 -25.31
C SER A 165 4.63 -3.48 -24.93
N LYS A 166 4.41 -3.70 -23.62
CA LYS A 166 3.44 -4.67 -23.11
C LYS A 166 1.99 -4.32 -23.47
N TYR A 167 1.64 -3.03 -23.48
CA TYR A 167 0.27 -2.55 -23.70
C TYR A 167 0.05 -1.89 -25.07
N LYS A 168 0.81 -2.28 -26.10
CA LYS A 168 0.75 -1.66 -27.44
C LYS A 168 -0.62 -1.74 -28.11
N LYS A 169 -1.38 -2.83 -27.91
CA LYS A 169 -2.67 -3.12 -28.58
C LYS A 169 -3.93 -2.89 -27.73
N ASN A 170 -3.83 -2.26 -26.56
CA ASN A 170 -5.00 -2.13 -25.68
C ASN A 170 -5.90 -0.96 -26.06
N PRO A 171 -7.23 -1.13 -25.97
CA PRO A 171 -8.22 -0.10 -26.33
C PRO A 171 -8.38 1.02 -25.29
N LEU A 172 -7.65 0.96 -24.16
CA LEU A 172 -7.74 1.94 -23.08
C LEU A 172 -6.99 3.23 -23.44
N LYS A 173 -7.57 4.39 -23.09
CA LYS A 173 -6.87 5.67 -23.19
C LYS A 173 -5.65 5.66 -22.25
N LYS A 174 -4.50 5.92 -22.84
CA LYS A 174 -3.21 5.98 -22.13
C LYS A 174 -2.98 7.41 -21.63
N PRO A 175 -2.37 7.59 -20.44
CA PRO A 175 -2.05 8.91 -19.94
C PRO A 175 -1.02 9.60 -20.84
N PRO A 176 -0.96 10.95 -20.84
CA PRO A 176 -0.09 11.74 -21.71
C PRO A 176 1.38 11.31 -21.64
N ILE A 177 1.86 10.93 -20.45
CA ILE A 177 3.21 10.40 -20.20
C ILE A 177 3.53 9.16 -21.07
N VAL A 178 2.54 8.33 -21.39
CA VAL A 178 2.74 7.07 -22.13
C VAL A 178 2.45 7.25 -23.63
N ASN A 179 1.43 8.03 -23.98
CA ASN A 179 0.87 8.13 -25.34
C ASN A 179 1.41 9.32 -26.17
N GLY A 180 1.98 10.33 -25.53
CA GLY A 180 2.34 11.60 -26.17
C GLY A 180 1.24 12.66 -26.00
N LEU A 181 1.24 13.66 -26.88
CA LEU A 181 0.28 14.77 -26.88
C LEU A 181 -1.10 14.28 -27.36
N GLU A 182 -2.15 14.62 -26.60
CA GLU A 182 -3.53 14.37 -26.98
C GLU A 182 -4.16 15.68 -27.48
N GLU A 183 -4.89 15.62 -28.59
CA GLU A 183 -5.58 16.77 -29.16
C GLU A 183 -6.79 17.14 -28.29
N ILE A 184 -6.92 18.43 -27.97
CA ILE A 184 -8.07 18.96 -27.24
C ILE A 184 -9.19 19.22 -28.25
N THR A 185 -10.23 18.39 -28.25
CA THR A 185 -11.42 18.64 -29.06
C THR A 185 -12.32 19.65 -28.36
N ILE A 186 -12.51 20.82 -28.98
CA ILE A 186 -13.47 21.83 -28.48
C ILE A 186 -14.88 21.32 -28.74
N PHE A 187 -15.73 21.42 -27.72
CA PHE A 187 -17.15 21.14 -27.89
C PHE A 187 -17.77 22.21 -28.78
N VAL A 188 -18.11 21.84 -30.00
CA VAL A 188 -19.02 22.61 -30.84
C VAL A 188 -20.43 22.10 -30.52
N PRO A 189 -21.32 22.92 -29.94
CA PRO A 189 -22.73 22.56 -29.93
C PRO A 189 -23.13 22.40 -31.39
N GLU A 190 -23.69 21.25 -31.78
CA GLU A 190 -24.37 21.16 -33.07
C GLU A 190 -25.38 22.31 -33.09
N SER A 191 -25.08 23.35 -33.87
CA SER A 191 -26.08 24.25 -34.39
C SER A 191 -27.12 23.38 -35.08
N ASP A 192 -28.40 23.71 -34.90
CA ASP A 192 -29.56 22.99 -35.47
C ASP A 192 -29.59 22.91 -37.02
N GLU A 193 -28.47 23.06 -37.73
CA GLU A 193 -28.35 22.93 -39.19
C GLU A 193 -27.08 22.15 -39.55
N ASP A 194 -27.21 20.82 -39.59
CA ASP A 194 -26.85 19.99 -40.75
C ASP A 194 -26.84 18.50 -40.35
N SER A 195 -28.04 17.98 -40.08
CA SER A 195 -28.36 16.59 -40.44
C SER A 195 -29.50 16.59 -41.45
N SER A 196 -29.24 17.23 -42.59
CA SER A 196 -29.90 16.93 -43.87
C SER A 196 -29.47 15.54 -44.39
N THR A 197 -29.42 14.53 -43.51
CA THR A 197 -29.20 13.12 -43.88
C THR A 197 -30.02 12.15 -43.05
N ASP A 198 -31.17 12.61 -42.53
CA ASP A 198 -32.21 11.72 -41.96
C ASP A 198 -33.52 11.75 -42.77
N SER A 199 -33.41 12.02 -44.08
CA SER A 199 -34.47 11.77 -45.06
C SER A 199 -34.16 10.56 -45.93
N ASP A 200 -33.87 9.40 -45.32
CA ASP A 200 -33.99 8.11 -46.03
C ASP A 200 -34.49 6.93 -45.16
N ASP A 201 -35.28 7.22 -44.11
CA ASP A 201 -36.09 6.20 -43.42
C ASP A 201 -37.58 6.24 -43.84
N SER A 202 -37.90 7.01 -44.89
CA SER A 202 -39.23 7.04 -45.51
C SER A 202 -39.40 6.02 -46.64
N ASP A 203 -38.31 5.47 -47.21
CA ASP A 203 -38.40 4.49 -48.31
C ASP A 203 -38.60 3.05 -47.77
N PRO A 204 -39.75 2.40 -48.01
CA PRO A 204 -39.97 1.00 -47.63
C PRO A 204 -38.94 0.02 -48.23
N ARG A 205 -38.15 0.41 -49.23
CA ARG A 205 -37.12 -0.41 -49.87
C ARG A 205 -35.84 -0.55 -49.04
N THR A 206 -35.37 0.49 -48.35
CA THR A 206 -34.16 0.45 -47.49
C THR A 206 -34.42 -0.36 -46.22
N ARG A 207 -35.61 -0.23 -45.61
CA ARG A 207 -36.07 -1.07 -44.49
C ARG A 207 -36.14 -2.55 -44.86
N ARG A 208 -36.63 -2.87 -46.07
CA ARG A 208 -36.66 -4.25 -46.60
C ARG A 208 -35.26 -4.84 -46.75
N ARG A 209 -34.29 -4.07 -47.27
CA ARG A 209 -32.89 -4.52 -47.41
C ARG A 209 -32.25 -4.80 -46.05
N LYS A 210 -32.37 -3.89 -45.07
CA LYS A 210 -31.85 -4.11 -43.71
C LYS A 210 -32.51 -5.30 -42.99
N ARG A 211 -33.81 -5.54 -43.21
CA ARG A 211 -34.51 -6.73 -42.68
C ARG A 211 -34.05 -8.02 -43.34
N LYS A 212 -33.87 -8.00 -44.67
CA LYS A 212 -33.40 -9.16 -45.44
C LYS A 212 -31.99 -9.54 -45.00
N GLN A 213 -31.08 -8.57 -44.91
CA GLN A 213 -29.71 -8.78 -44.46
C GLN A 213 -29.66 -9.38 -43.04
N ARG A 214 -30.46 -8.83 -42.11
CA ARG A 214 -30.52 -9.34 -40.73
C ARG A 214 -31.08 -10.76 -40.66
N ASN A 215 -32.03 -11.11 -41.52
CA ASN A 215 -32.57 -12.46 -41.59
C ASN A 215 -31.57 -13.44 -42.22
N GLU A 216 -30.79 -13.00 -43.21
CA GLU A 216 -29.69 -13.77 -43.82
C GLU A 216 -28.58 -14.04 -42.79
N ASP A 217 -28.22 -13.04 -41.98
CA ASP A 217 -27.21 -13.19 -40.91
C ASP A 217 -27.68 -14.13 -39.80
N ILE A 218 -28.96 -14.05 -39.41
CA ILE A 218 -29.56 -14.98 -38.44
C ILE A 218 -29.61 -16.40 -39.02
N GLN A 219 -29.96 -16.58 -40.29
CA GLN A 219 -29.94 -17.89 -40.94
C GLN A 219 -28.51 -18.44 -41.07
N ALA A 220 -27.52 -17.60 -41.36
CA ALA A 220 -26.12 -18.01 -41.39
C ALA A 220 -25.61 -18.43 -40.00
N ALA A 221 -26.02 -17.73 -38.94
CA ALA A 221 -25.69 -18.08 -37.56
C ALA A 221 -26.38 -19.40 -37.13
N LEU A 222 -27.64 -19.58 -37.53
CA LEU A 222 -28.40 -20.80 -37.23
C LEU A 222 -27.87 -22.01 -38.02
N ALA A 223 -27.45 -21.83 -39.26
CA ALA A 223 -26.78 -22.86 -40.06
C ALA A 223 -25.42 -23.25 -39.46
N ARG A 224 -24.65 -22.28 -38.94
CA ARG A 224 -23.41 -22.56 -38.19
C ARG A 224 -23.68 -23.31 -36.90
N ALA A 225 -24.76 -22.98 -36.19
CA ALA A 225 -25.18 -23.72 -34.99
C ALA A 225 -25.64 -25.14 -35.33
N GLN A 226 -26.41 -25.34 -36.41
CA GLN A 226 -26.82 -26.65 -36.90
C GLN A 226 -25.62 -27.48 -37.38
N THR A 227 -24.62 -26.86 -38.02
CA THR A 227 -23.38 -27.55 -38.44
C THR A 227 -22.56 -27.98 -37.22
N MET A 228 -22.57 -27.19 -36.15
CA MET A 228 -21.96 -27.54 -34.85
C MET A 228 -22.72 -28.68 -34.15
N GLU A 229 -24.05 -28.68 -34.24
CA GLU A 229 -24.94 -29.73 -33.73
C GLU A 229 -24.76 -31.04 -34.52
N ASP A 230 -24.53 -30.95 -35.84
CA ASP A 230 -24.25 -32.08 -36.73
C ASP A 230 -22.83 -32.65 -36.52
N LEU A 231 -21.86 -31.79 -36.15
CA LEU A 231 -20.53 -32.22 -35.70
C LEU A 231 -20.59 -32.96 -34.35
N MET A 232 -21.55 -32.61 -33.50
CA MET A 232 -21.86 -33.31 -32.24
C MET A 232 -22.74 -34.57 -32.44
N ARG A 233 -23.29 -34.81 -33.65
CA ARG A 233 -24.19 -35.93 -33.94
C ARG A 233 -23.56 -37.06 -34.75
N ARG A 234 -22.25 -37.03 -35.03
CA ARG A 234 -21.57 -38.15 -35.70
C ARG A 234 -21.67 -39.43 -34.86
N PRO A 235 -22.27 -40.51 -35.37
CA PRO A 235 -22.35 -41.77 -34.66
C PRO A 235 -21.00 -42.48 -34.67
N SER A 236 -20.63 -43.03 -33.51
CA SER A 236 -19.63 -44.08 -33.37
C SER A 236 -19.99 -45.29 -34.25
N LEU A 237 -18.96 -45.98 -34.76
CA LEU A 237 -19.02 -47.23 -35.51
C LEU A 237 -19.99 -48.27 -34.91
N PRO A 238 -20.55 -49.18 -35.72
CA PRO A 238 -21.70 -50.00 -35.36
C PRO A 238 -21.37 -51.03 -34.28
N GLN A 239 -22.23 -51.14 -33.26
CA GLN A 239 -22.36 -52.32 -32.42
C GLN A 239 -23.47 -53.20 -33.00
N ASP A 240 -23.11 -54.40 -33.45
CA ASP A 240 -24.04 -55.51 -33.39
C ASP A 240 -24.11 -56.00 -31.94
N ALA A 241 -25.26 -55.68 -31.36
CA ALA A 241 -26.11 -56.63 -30.64
C ALA A 241 -25.66 -57.19 -29.27
N VAL A 242 -26.55 -56.86 -28.33
CA VAL A 242 -27.05 -57.68 -27.20
C VAL A 242 -26.40 -57.44 -25.85
N GLY A 243 -27.19 -56.81 -24.97
CA GLY A 243 -27.28 -57.28 -23.60
C GLY A 243 -27.35 -56.22 -22.52
N GLY A 244 -28.55 -55.69 -22.29
CA GLY A 244 -29.05 -55.59 -20.92
C GLY A 244 -28.47 -54.51 -20.01
N MET A 245 -29.17 -53.38 -20.00
CA MET A 245 -29.47 -52.67 -18.75
C MET A 245 -29.89 -53.69 -17.66
N ALA A 246 -29.06 -53.85 -16.63
CA ALA A 246 -29.49 -54.49 -15.38
C ALA A 246 -28.64 -54.19 -14.13
N ALA A 247 -27.53 -53.44 -14.21
CA ALA A 247 -26.54 -53.47 -13.09
C ALA A 247 -25.90 -52.12 -12.72
N ALA A 248 -26.66 -51.03 -12.65
CA ALA A 248 -26.12 -49.76 -12.12
C ALA A 248 -27.04 -49.04 -11.13
N GLN A 249 -28.09 -49.70 -10.63
CA GLN A 249 -29.06 -49.07 -9.70
C GLN A 249 -29.29 -49.84 -8.39
N SER A 250 -28.40 -50.79 -8.04
CA SER A 250 -28.49 -51.55 -6.78
C SER A 250 -27.16 -51.72 -6.03
N ALA A 251 -26.17 -50.85 -6.23
CA ALA A 251 -24.89 -50.92 -5.51
C ALA A 251 -24.51 -49.65 -4.75
N MET A 252 -25.49 -48.81 -4.39
CA MET A 252 -25.35 -47.72 -3.41
C MET A 252 -25.92 -48.07 -2.01
N SER A 253 -26.20 -49.34 -1.72
CA SER A 253 -26.81 -49.76 -0.44
C SER A 253 -26.06 -50.87 0.31
N ALA A 254 -24.78 -51.10 0.03
CA ALA A 254 -24.00 -52.15 0.72
C ALA A 254 -22.62 -51.66 1.21
N MET A 255 -22.56 -50.51 1.88
CA MET A 255 -21.66 -50.33 3.02
C MET A 255 -22.37 -50.95 4.23
N SER A 256 -22.23 -52.26 4.53
CA SER A 256 -22.52 -52.78 5.90
C SER A 256 -22.29 -54.28 6.20
N ALA A 257 -21.63 -55.09 5.36
CA ALA A 257 -21.52 -56.54 5.68
C ALA A 257 -20.09 -57.09 5.51
N MET A 258 -19.36 -57.05 6.63
CA MET A 258 -18.68 -58.19 7.25
C MET A 258 -17.94 -59.24 6.37
N SER A 259 -16.65 -59.39 6.71
CA SER A 259 -16.08 -60.62 7.29
C SER A 259 -15.79 -61.85 6.40
N SER A 260 -14.49 -62.21 6.41
CA SER A 260 -13.93 -63.58 6.45
C SER A 260 -13.62 -64.34 5.14
N GLY A 261 -12.49 -65.06 5.18
CA GLY A 261 -12.16 -66.24 4.36
C GLY A 261 -11.45 -65.93 3.04
N SER A 262 -10.11 -65.88 2.97
CA SER A 262 -9.14 -67.00 3.03
C SER A 262 -9.11 -67.93 1.81
N GLN A 263 -7.94 -67.88 1.15
CA GLN A 263 -7.18 -68.98 0.54
C GLN A 263 -7.42 -69.45 -0.92
N LYS A 264 -6.35 -69.17 -1.67
CA LYS A 264 -5.60 -70.05 -2.59
C LYS A 264 -6.08 -70.18 -4.04
N VAL A 265 -5.24 -70.14 -5.09
CA VAL A 265 -3.81 -69.77 -5.25
C VAL A 265 -3.42 -69.96 -6.73
N GLN A 266 -2.43 -69.18 -7.20
CA GLN A 266 -1.42 -69.43 -8.26
C GLN A 266 -1.97 -69.84 -9.65
N ASP A 267 -1.73 -69.12 -10.75
CA ASP A 267 -0.44 -68.70 -11.28
C ASP A 267 -0.66 -67.62 -12.35
N LEU A 268 -0.24 -66.36 -12.11
CA LEU A 268 0.05 -65.31 -13.12
C LEU A 268 0.54 -64.01 -12.44
N GLY A 269 1.18 -64.13 -11.27
CA GLY A 269 1.45 -63.02 -10.35
C GLY A 269 2.84 -62.39 -10.40
N ALA A 270 3.72 -62.77 -11.35
CA ALA A 270 5.13 -62.40 -11.24
C ALA A 270 5.56 -61.10 -11.97
N LEU A 271 4.77 -60.56 -12.90
CA LEU A 271 5.16 -59.37 -13.69
C LEU A 271 4.25 -58.14 -13.50
N GLY A 272 3.01 -58.31 -13.03
CA GLY A 272 2.11 -57.18 -12.69
C GLY A 272 2.26 -56.66 -11.25
N ALA A 273 2.75 -57.50 -10.33
CA ALA A 273 2.78 -57.17 -8.91
C ALA A 273 3.91 -56.21 -8.50
N SER A 274 4.99 -56.12 -9.28
CA SER A 274 6.11 -55.20 -9.04
C SER A 274 5.84 -53.78 -9.55
N PHE A 275 5.06 -53.63 -10.62
CA PHE A 275 4.67 -52.33 -11.16
C PHE A 275 3.55 -51.66 -10.33
N LEU A 276 2.57 -52.45 -9.85
CA LEU A 276 1.49 -51.95 -8.99
C LEU A 276 1.96 -51.63 -7.56
N ARG A 277 2.90 -52.39 -6.98
CA ARG A 277 3.52 -52.04 -5.68
C ARG A 277 4.35 -50.75 -5.74
N GLY A 278 5.01 -50.50 -6.87
CA GLY A 278 5.80 -49.27 -7.07
C GLY A 278 4.94 -48.01 -7.18
N ALA A 279 3.71 -48.12 -7.72
CA ALA A 279 2.76 -47.03 -7.81
C ALA A 279 2.08 -46.74 -6.45
N GLU A 280 1.71 -47.77 -5.70
CA GLU A 280 1.14 -47.61 -4.34
C GLU A 280 2.17 -47.07 -3.33
N GLN A 281 3.42 -47.51 -3.39
CA GLN A 281 4.48 -46.96 -2.53
C GLN A 281 4.78 -45.50 -2.84
N LYS A 282 4.78 -45.08 -4.11
CA LYS A 282 4.97 -43.67 -4.49
C LYS A 282 3.76 -42.80 -4.10
N ALA A 283 2.54 -43.29 -4.26
CA ALA A 283 1.34 -42.56 -3.85
C ALA A 283 1.24 -42.39 -2.31
N ALA A 284 1.59 -43.42 -1.54
CA ALA A 284 1.66 -43.35 -0.07
C ALA A 284 2.80 -42.45 0.45
N THR A 285 3.93 -42.41 -0.26
CA THR A 285 5.04 -41.52 0.10
C THR A 285 4.73 -40.05 -0.18
N VAL A 286 4.02 -39.77 -1.29
CA VAL A 286 3.62 -38.40 -1.65
C VAL A 286 2.52 -37.87 -0.70
N SER A 287 1.55 -38.70 -0.29
CA SER A 287 0.52 -38.27 0.67
C SER A 287 1.10 -38.02 2.07
N ALA A 288 2.07 -38.82 2.50
CA ALA A 288 2.81 -38.61 3.75
C ALA A 288 3.67 -37.33 3.71
N GLN A 289 4.34 -37.05 2.59
CA GLN A 289 5.10 -35.81 2.42
C GLN A 289 4.20 -34.56 2.40
N VAL A 290 3.02 -34.64 1.79
CA VAL A 290 2.04 -33.53 1.79
C VAL A 290 1.49 -33.28 3.20
N GLN A 291 1.18 -34.34 3.97
CA GLN A 291 0.76 -34.19 5.37
C GLN A 291 1.87 -33.61 6.25
N GLN A 292 3.12 -34.05 6.07
CA GLN A 292 4.26 -33.53 6.84
C GLN A 292 4.56 -32.06 6.50
N ALA A 293 4.44 -31.68 5.22
CA ALA A 293 4.56 -30.28 4.78
C ALA A 293 3.44 -29.40 5.34
N GLN A 294 2.21 -29.93 5.42
CA GLN A 294 1.07 -29.20 5.97
C GLN A 294 1.20 -29.00 7.49
N GLN A 295 1.71 -30.00 8.22
CA GLN A 295 2.00 -29.86 9.65
C GLN A 295 3.15 -28.89 9.94
N THR A 296 4.22 -28.90 9.14
CA THR A 296 5.32 -27.92 9.30
C THR A 296 4.88 -26.50 8.96
N ALA A 297 4.03 -26.30 7.95
CA ALA A 297 3.45 -24.99 7.65
C ALA A 297 2.56 -24.46 8.80
N GLN A 298 1.76 -25.33 9.41
CA GLN A 298 0.94 -24.95 10.59
C GLN A 298 1.81 -24.60 11.80
N GLN A 299 2.88 -25.35 12.07
CA GLN A 299 3.81 -25.03 13.16
C GLN A 299 4.55 -23.71 12.93
N GLN A 300 4.97 -23.43 11.69
CA GLN A 300 5.61 -22.16 11.32
C GLN A 300 4.66 -20.97 11.47
N ALA A 301 3.39 -21.13 11.09
CA ALA A 301 2.38 -20.08 11.29
C ALA A 301 2.16 -19.77 12.79
N HIS A 302 2.09 -20.80 13.63
CA HIS A 302 1.91 -20.63 15.07
C HIS A 302 3.15 -20.00 15.74
N ALA A 303 4.36 -20.36 15.29
CA ALA A 303 5.61 -19.76 15.76
C ALA A 303 5.73 -18.28 15.36
N ALA A 304 5.38 -17.93 14.11
CA ALA A 304 5.35 -16.56 13.63
C ALA A 304 4.36 -15.69 14.42
N GLN A 305 3.19 -16.24 14.74
CA GLN A 305 2.18 -15.54 15.54
C GLN A 305 2.68 -15.27 16.98
N GLN A 306 3.39 -16.22 17.60
CA GLN A 306 4.00 -16.02 18.92
C GLN A 306 5.14 -15.01 18.89
N GLN A 307 5.93 -14.93 17.82
CA GLN A 307 6.97 -13.91 17.66
C GLN A 307 6.35 -12.51 17.51
N ALA A 308 5.30 -12.37 16.71
CA ALA A 308 4.58 -11.11 16.57
C ALA A 308 3.97 -10.63 17.91
N GLN A 309 3.40 -11.54 18.70
CA GLN A 309 2.89 -11.21 20.04
C GLN A 309 3.99 -10.76 21.00
N ARG A 310 5.15 -11.42 20.99
CA ARG A 310 6.30 -10.99 21.81
C ARG A 310 6.84 -9.62 21.41
N GLN A 311 6.92 -9.33 20.11
CA GLN A 311 7.32 -8.02 19.62
C GLN A 311 6.32 -6.92 20.03
N ALA A 312 5.01 -7.19 19.91
CA ALA A 312 3.98 -6.26 20.36
C ALA A 312 4.05 -5.99 21.87
N GLN A 313 4.29 -7.02 22.68
CA GLN A 313 4.47 -6.85 24.14
C GLN A 313 5.73 -6.04 24.48
N GLN A 314 6.85 -6.28 23.77
CA GLN A 314 8.07 -5.51 23.97
C GLN A 314 7.88 -4.03 23.59
N GLN A 315 7.19 -3.74 22.48
CA GLN A 315 6.87 -2.37 22.10
C GLN A 315 5.97 -1.68 23.12
N ALA A 316 4.94 -2.38 23.62
CA ALA A 316 4.07 -1.84 24.67
C ALA A 316 4.84 -1.55 25.97
N GLN A 317 5.77 -2.43 26.37
CA GLN A 317 6.62 -2.21 27.54
C GLN A 317 7.57 -1.01 27.35
N GLN A 318 8.17 -0.85 26.17
CA GLN A 318 9.03 0.30 25.85
C GLN A 318 8.24 1.62 25.90
N GLN A 319 7.02 1.63 25.36
CA GLN A 319 6.15 2.81 25.42
C GLN A 319 5.74 3.16 26.86
N ALA A 320 5.43 2.15 27.69
CA ALA A 320 5.12 2.37 29.09
C ALA A 320 6.32 2.93 29.88
N GLN A 321 7.53 2.43 29.61
CA GLN A 321 8.76 2.95 30.23
C GLN A 321 9.05 4.39 29.79
N ALA A 322 8.90 4.70 28.50
CA ALA A 322 9.07 6.05 27.98
C ALA A 322 8.07 7.05 28.60
N ALA A 323 6.80 6.65 28.73
CA ALA A 323 5.78 7.46 29.38
C ALA A 323 6.10 7.70 30.87
N HIS A 324 6.61 6.68 31.58
CA HIS A 324 7.01 6.83 32.98
C HIS A 324 8.19 7.80 33.14
N GLN A 325 9.20 7.72 32.25
CA GLN A 325 10.34 8.64 32.26
C GLN A 325 9.91 10.09 31.96
N GLN A 326 8.99 10.29 31.02
CA GLN A 326 8.44 11.62 30.72
C GLN A 326 7.68 12.20 31.91
N ALA A 327 6.88 11.38 32.61
CA ALA A 327 6.17 11.82 33.81
C ALA A 327 7.14 12.21 34.95
N GLN A 328 8.21 11.43 35.15
CA GLN A 328 9.25 11.76 36.12
C GLN A 328 9.99 13.07 35.76
N ALA A 329 10.33 13.26 34.48
CA ALA A 329 10.98 14.49 34.01
C ALA A 329 10.08 15.71 34.19
N ALA A 330 8.78 15.61 33.87
CA ALA A 330 7.81 16.67 34.09
C ALA A 330 7.67 17.02 35.58
N HIS A 331 7.66 16.02 36.47
CA HIS A 331 7.60 16.25 37.91
C HIS A 331 8.86 16.97 38.43
N GLN A 332 10.04 16.59 37.96
CA GLN A 332 11.29 17.28 38.32
C GLN A 332 11.32 18.73 37.82
N GLN A 333 10.85 18.99 36.60
CA GLN A 333 10.74 20.35 36.07
C GLN A 333 9.77 21.21 36.89
N ALA A 334 8.61 20.66 37.27
CA ALA A 334 7.66 21.37 38.13
C ALA A 334 8.26 21.70 39.51
N GLN A 335 9.01 20.78 40.11
CA GLN A 335 9.72 21.04 41.38
C GLN A 335 10.79 22.14 41.24
N GLN A 336 11.56 22.12 40.15
CA GLN A 336 12.57 23.16 39.88
C GLN A 336 11.93 24.54 39.68
N GLN A 337 10.81 24.61 38.94
CA GLN A 337 10.07 25.86 38.76
C GLN A 337 9.51 26.38 40.09
N ALA A 338 8.96 25.52 40.94
CA ALA A 338 8.48 25.92 42.26
C ALA A 338 9.61 26.44 43.15
N GLN A 339 10.79 25.80 43.12
CA GLN A 339 11.97 26.28 43.85
C GLN A 339 12.46 27.64 43.34
N GLN A 340 12.50 27.84 42.02
CA GLN A 340 12.87 29.13 41.43
C GLN A 340 11.90 30.24 41.81
N GLN A 341 10.59 29.96 41.80
CA GLN A 341 9.57 30.93 42.22
C GLN A 341 9.71 31.28 43.71
N ALA A 342 9.97 30.29 44.57
CA ALA A 342 10.20 30.53 45.99
C ALA A 342 11.45 31.40 46.23
N GLN A 343 12.55 31.15 45.51
CA GLN A 343 13.76 31.97 45.59
C GLN A 343 13.52 33.39 45.08
N ALA A 344 12.81 33.56 43.97
CA ALA A 344 12.46 34.89 43.44
C ALA A 344 11.59 35.69 44.42
N ALA A 345 10.60 35.04 45.05
CA ALA A 345 9.77 35.67 46.07
C ALA A 345 10.59 36.10 47.31
N GLN A 346 11.54 35.28 47.76
CA GLN A 346 12.44 35.64 48.85
C GLN A 346 13.33 36.85 48.50
N GLN A 347 13.87 36.90 47.28
CA GLN A 347 14.67 38.04 46.82
C GLN A 347 13.83 39.33 46.75
N GLN A 348 12.60 39.26 46.26
CA GLN A 348 11.70 40.41 46.23
C GLN A 348 11.36 40.91 47.64
N ALA A 349 11.08 40.00 48.58
CA ALA A 349 10.84 40.38 49.97
C ALA A 349 12.06 41.05 50.62
N GLN A 350 13.28 40.56 50.35
CA GLN A 350 14.51 41.19 50.83
C GLN A 350 14.72 42.59 50.23
N GLN A 351 14.45 42.77 48.93
CA GLN A 351 14.54 44.08 48.28
C GLN A 351 13.54 45.08 48.87
N GLN A 352 12.30 44.66 49.12
CA GLN A 352 11.29 45.51 49.75
C GLN A 352 11.70 45.90 51.18
N ALA A 353 12.23 44.95 51.97
CA ALA A 353 12.74 45.25 53.31
C ALA A 353 13.91 46.24 53.28
N GLN A 354 14.83 46.12 52.31
CA GLN A 354 15.93 47.08 52.12
C GLN A 354 15.43 48.47 51.69
N GLN A 355 14.40 48.55 50.84
CA GLN A 355 13.78 49.81 50.44
C GLN A 355 13.11 50.50 51.63
N GLN A 356 12.32 49.77 52.42
CA GLN A 356 11.72 50.30 53.64
C GLN A 356 12.78 50.79 54.63
N ALA A 357 13.86 50.03 54.84
CA ALA A 357 14.97 50.46 55.70
C ALA A 357 15.61 51.76 55.19
N ARG A 358 15.80 51.91 53.87
CA ARG A 358 16.31 53.15 53.25
C ARG A 358 15.35 54.32 53.42
N GLU A 359 14.05 54.10 53.27
CA GLU A 359 13.04 55.14 53.50
C GLU A 359 13.01 55.59 54.97
N THR A 360 13.09 54.65 55.92
CA THR A 360 13.17 55.01 57.35
C THR A 360 14.46 55.75 57.70
N ALA A 361 15.59 55.36 57.09
CA ALA A 361 16.86 56.05 57.28
C ALA A 361 16.84 57.47 56.66
N ALA A 362 16.25 57.63 55.48
CA ALA A 362 16.07 58.93 54.84
C ALA A 362 15.13 59.84 55.66
N ALA A 363 14.05 59.29 56.21
CA ALA A 363 13.14 60.02 57.11
C ALA A 363 13.86 60.47 58.40
N ALA A 364 14.70 59.62 58.99
CA ALA A 364 15.51 59.97 60.17
C ALA A 364 16.57 61.04 59.87
N VAL A 365 17.19 61.01 58.69
CA VAL A 365 18.15 62.05 58.28
C VAL A 365 17.42 63.39 58.10
N SER A 366 16.24 63.40 57.47
CA SER A 366 15.45 64.62 57.31
C SER A 366 14.97 65.21 58.64
N SER A 367 14.60 64.38 59.63
CA SER A 367 14.21 64.89 60.95
C SER A 367 15.39 65.46 61.73
N VAL A 368 16.57 64.86 61.63
CA VAL A 368 17.81 65.40 62.22
C VAL A 368 18.19 66.73 61.57
N LEU A 369 18.07 66.84 60.24
CA LEU A 369 18.30 68.10 59.52
C LEU A 369 17.30 69.20 59.91
N ALA A 370 16.02 68.85 60.05
CA ALA A 370 14.99 69.79 60.49
C ALA A 370 15.26 70.31 61.91
N SER A 371 15.61 69.41 62.84
CA SER A 371 15.99 69.79 64.21
C SER A 371 17.25 70.65 64.26
N ALA A 372 18.24 70.39 63.40
CA ALA A 372 19.45 71.21 63.31
C ALA A 372 19.17 72.61 62.73
N VAL A 373 18.23 72.73 61.78
CA VAL A 373 17.80 74.02 61.24
C VAL A 373 17.03 74.82 62.30
N ASP A 374 16.11 74.20 63.05
CA ASP A 374 15.41 74.88 64.16
C ASP A 374 16.40 75.40 65.22
N GLN A 375 17.40 74.59 65.59
CA GLN A 375 18.45 75.01 66.54
C GLN A 375 19.24 76.23 66.03
N VAL A 376 19.53 76.29 64.72
CA VAL A 376 20.22 77.43 64.10
C VAL A 376 19.32 78.67 64.00
N VAL A 377 18.01 78.49 63.77
CA VAL A 377 17.04 79.59 63.74
C VAL A 377 16.86 80.19 65.13
N GLU A 378 16.73 79.38 66.19
CA GLU A 378 16.69 79.87 67.58
C GLU A 378 17.98 80.63 67.97
N ASP A 379 19.16 80.16 67.54
CA ASP A 379 20.44 80.85 67.78
C ASP A 379 20.57 82.20 67.04
N ILE A 380 19.81 82.41 65.97
CA ILE A 380 19.76 83.67 65.20
C ILE A 380 18.74 84.64 65.80
N GLU A 381 17.56 84.17 66.22
CA GLU A 381 16.53 85.01 66.86
C GLU A 381 16.89 85.43 68.29
N GLY A 382 17.75 84.68 68.99
CA GLY A 382 18.27 85.04 70.32
C GLY A 382 19.33 86.15 70.33
N LYS A 383 19.65 86.76 69.17
CA LYS A 383 20.71 87.77 69.00
C LYS A 383 20.23 89.16 68.58
N GLU A 384 18.92 89.41 68.51
CA GLU A 384 18.34 90.75 68.31
C GLU A 384 17.86 91.41 69.61
#